data_AF-A0ABD4ELE2-F1
#
_entry.id   AF-A0ABD4ELE2-F1
#
_cell.length_a   1.000
_cell.length_b   1.000
_cell.length_c   1.000
_cell.angle_alpha   90.00
_cell.angle_beta   90.00
_cell.angle_gamma   90.00
#
_symmetry.space_group_name_H-M   'P 1'
#
loop_
_entity.id
_entity.type
_entity.pdbx_description
1 polymer ?
#
loop_
_entity_poly.entity_id
_entity_poly.type
_entity_poly.pdbx_seq_one_letter_code
_entity_poly.pdbx_strand_id
1 'polypeptide(L)' 'MNNNTLPDLAMYIDDARMIKKPELQKLLNISRSTLGRWVKAGHFPPPAHVINGRYMWHFQDYKNWLANKNPKSR' A
#
# COMPACT_ATOMS: atom_id res chain seq x y z
N MET A 1 -9.53 -29.98 16.00
CA MET A 1 -10.46 -29.93 14.85
C MET A 1 -11.44 -28.81 15.16
N ASN A 2 -11.46 -27.61 14.56
CA ASN A 2 -10.80 -27.04 13.40
C ASN A 2 -10.55 -25.57 13.74
N ASN A 3 -9.28 -25.13 13.81
CA ASN A 3 -8.97 -23.70 13.95
C ASN A 3 -9.17 -23.07 12.57
N ASN A 4 -10.42 -22.87 12.19
CA ASN A 4 -10.75 -22.03 11.04
C ASN A 4 -10.59 -20.59 11.50
N THR A 5 -9.33 -20.18 11.69
CA THR A 5 -8.92 -18.80 11.94
C THR A 5 -9.16 -18.05 10.63
N LEU A 6 -10.43 -17.78 10.33
CA LEU A 6 -10.79 -16.77 9.35
C LEU A 6 -10.04 -15.51 9.81
N PRO A 7 -9.11 -14.97 8.99
CA PRO A 7 -8.49 -13.70 9.33
C PRO A 7 -9.62 -12.71 9.60
N ASP A 8 -9.51 -11.99 10.71
CA ASP A 8 -10.50 -11.00 11.14
C ASP A 8 -11.01 -10.22 9.93
N LEU A 9 -12.32 -10.11 9.75
CA LEU A 9 -12.92 -9.44 8.58
C LEU A 9 -12.37 -8.01 8.42
N ALA A 10 -11.96 -7.37 9.53
CA ALA A 10 -11.26 -6.09 9.51
C ALA A 10 -9.97 -6.11 8.66
N MET A 11 -9.19 -7.20 8.70
CA MET A 11 -7.98 -7.38 7.90
C MET A 11 -8.29 -7.43 6.40
N TYR A 12 -9.35 -8.14 6.00
CA TYR A 12 -9.76 -8.18 4.59
C TYR A 12 -10.33 -6.86 4.09
N ILE A 13 -11.04 -6.12 4.95
CA ILE A 13 -11.52 -4.76 4.65
C ILE A 13 -10.32 -3.82 4.43
N ASP A 14 -9.29 -3.93 5.25
CA ASP A 14 -8.07 -3.14 5.09
C ASP A 14 -7.31 -3.49 3.82
N ASP A 15 -7.23 -4.77 3.42
CA ASP A 15 -6.47 -5.17 2.21
C ASP A 15 -7.13 -4.71 0.92
N ALA A 16 -8.46 -4.71 0.89
CA ALA A 16 -9.25 -4.17 -0.22
C ALA A 16 -9.35 -2.64 -0.20
N ARG A 17 -8.91 -1.97 0.88
CA ARG A 17 -9.02 -0.53 1.02
C ARG A 17 -8.16 0.21 0.01
N MET A 18 -8.75 1.21 -0.63
CA MET A 18 -8.05 2.14 -1.50
C MET A 18 -7.42 3.28 -0.69
N ILE A 19 -6.13 3.50 -0.86
CA ILE A 19 -5.41 4.64 -0.29
C ILE A 19 -5.27 5.75 -1.33
N LYS A 20 -5.63 6.97 -0.93
CA LYS A 20 -5.40 8.18 -1.74
C LYS A 20 -3.96 8.66 -1.61
N LYS A 21 -3.45 9.34 -2.64
CA LYS A 21 -2.10 9.94 -2.62
C LYS A 21 -1.73 10.73 -1.33
N PRO A 22 -2.58 11.63 -0.78
CA PRO A 22 -2.22 12.38 0.43
C PRO A 22 -2.10 11.52 1.68
N GLU A 23 -2.88 10.44 1.75
CA GLU A 23 -2.84 9.48 2.85
C GLU A 23 -1.58 8.62 2.76
N LEU A 24 -1.26 8.12 1.56
CA LEU A 24 -0.04 7.38 1.31
C LEU A 24 1.23 8.18 1.64
N GLN A 25 1.22 9.49 1.38
CA GLN A 25 2.31 10.40 1.76
C GLN A 25 2.52 10.47 3.28
N LYS A 26 1.42 10.51 4.06
CA LYS A 26 1.48 10.50 5.52
C LYS A 26 2.00 9.16 6.04
N LEU A 27 1.51 8.05 5.49
CA LEU A 27 1.96 6.71 5.87
C LEU A 27 3.46 6.49 5.59
N LEU A 28 3.93 6.92 4.44
CA LEU A 28 5.34 6.82 4.05
C LEU A 28 6.22 7.91 4.66
N ASN A 29 5.62 8.94 5.27
CA ASN A 29 6.29 10.16 5.73
C ASN A 29 7.18 10.81 4.65
N ILE A 30 6.66 10.95 3.43
CA ILE A 30 7.38 11.54 2.28
C ILE A 30 6.60 12.66 1.58
N SER A 31 7.33 13.53 0.89
CA SER A 31 6.73 14.58 0.06
C SER A 31 6.09 14.04 -1.23
N ARG A 32 5.21 14.86 -1.83
CA ARG A 32 4.53 14.57 -3.10
C ARG A 32 5.48 14.30 -4.26
N SER A 33 6.55 15.09 -4.36
CA SER A 33 7.57 14.95 -5.40
C SER A 33 8.39 13.68 -5.22
N THR A 34 8.68 13.30 -3.97
CA THR A 34 9.41 12.07 -3.64
C THR A 34 8.61 10.83 -4.02
N LEU A 35 7.32 10.77 -3.66
CA LEU A 35 6.44 9.67 -4.08
C LEU A 35 6.38 9.55 -5.61
N GLY A 36 6.25 10.68 -6.33
CA GLY A 36 6.26 10.68 -7.80
C GLY A 36 7.57 10.15 -8.39
N ARG A 37 8.72 10.55 -7.82
CA ARG A 37 10.04 10.04 -8.25
C ARG A 37 10.18 8.55 -7.97
N TRP A 38 9.74 8.07 -6.81
CA TRP A 38 9.83 6.65 -6.45
C TRP A 38 9.00 5.77 -7.37
N VAL A 39 7.77 6.21 -7.70
CA VAL A 39 6.94 5.49 -8.68
C VAL A 39 7.59 5.48 -10.06
N LYS A 40 8.10 6.63 -10.53
CA LYS A 40 8.78 6.71 -11.83
C LYS A 40 10.06 5.86 -11.89
N ALA A 41 10.79 5.76 -10.78
CA ALA A 41 12.02 4.98 -10.67
C ALA A 41 11.78 3.48 -10.35
N GLY A 42 10.52 3.06 -10.16
CA GLY A 42 10.20 1.67 -9.80
C GLY A 42 10.49 1.28 -8.35
N HIS A 43 10.81 2.24 -7.48
CA HIS A 43 11.04 2.00 -6.04
C HIS A 43 9.76 1.83 -5.24
N PHE A 44 8.62 2.29 -5.76
CA PHE A 44 7.30 2.12 -5.15
C PHE A 44 6.30 1.71 -6.25
N PRO A 45 5.33 0.84 -5.95
CA PRO A 45 4.36 0.39 -6.94
C PRO A 45 3.59 1.55 -7.60
N PRO A 46 3.25 1.45 -8.90
CA PRO A 46 2.38 2.42 -9.56
C PRO A 46 0.97 2.40 -8.96
N PRO A 47 0.19 3.48 -9.13
CA PRO A 47 -1.20 3.51 -8.68
C PRO A 47 -2.02 2.45 -9.41
N ALA A 48 -2.82 1.70 -8.66
CA ALA A 48 -3.73 0.71 -9.19
C ALA A 48 -4.86 1.34 -10.02
N HIS A 49 -5.33 2.52 -9.60
CA HIS A 49 -6.40 3.22 -10.30
C HIS A 49 -6.16 4.74 -10.40
N VAL A 50 -6.76 5.32 -11.44
CA VAL A 50 -6.89 6.76 -11.61
C VAL A 50 -8.37 7.10 -11.74
N ILE A 51 -8.95 7.69 -10.70
CA ILE A 51 -10.38 8.05 -10.65
C ILE A 51 -10.49 9.56 -10.56
N ASN A 52 -11.15 10.19 -11.54
CA ASN A 52 -11.29 11.66 -11.61
C ASN A 52 -9.94 12.40 -11.48
N GLY A 53 -8.90 11.88 -12.15
CA GLY A 53 -7.53 12.42 -12.09
C GLY A 53 -6.79 12.20 -10.77
N ARG A 54 -7.36 11.42 -9.84
CA ARG A 54 -6.73 11.09 -8.56
C ARG A 54 -6.15 9.67 -8.60
N TYR A 55 -4.88 9.58 -8.25
CA TYR A 55 -4.15 8.32 -8.12
C TYR A 55 -4.52 7.60 -6.82
N MET A 56 -4.83 6.31 -6.94
CA MET A 56 -5.25 5.42 -5.87
C MET A 56 -4.39 4.15 -5.86
N TRP A 57 -4.04 3.66 -4.68
CA TRP A 57 -3.27 2.42 -4.46
C TRP A 57 -4.08 1.45 -3.60
N HIS A 58 -3.83 0.15 -3.73
CA HIS A 58 -4.31 -0.80 -2.73
C HIS A 58 -3.50 -0.62 -1.45
N PHE A 59 -4.15 -0.76 -0.30
CA PHE A 59 -3.43 -0.82 0.97
C PHE A 59 -2.47 -2.01 1.01
N GLN A 60 -2.84 -3.11 0.33
CA GLN A 60 -1.97 -4.26 0.12
C GLN A 60 -0.65 -3.90 -0.58
N ASP A 61 -0.64 -2.95 -1.53
CA ASP A 61 0.59 -2.53 -2.23
C ASP A 61 1.59 -1.90 -1.25
N TYR A 62 1.08 -1.09 -0.32
CA TYR A 62 1.87 -0.50 0.75
C TYR A 62 2.42 -1.57 1.70
N LYS A 63 1.59 -2.51 2.15
CA LYS A 63 2.03 -3.62 3.02
C LYS A 63 3.09 -4.49 2.35
N ASN A 64 2.88 -4.86 1.09
CA ASN A 64 3.82 -5.65 0.31
C ASN A 64 5.15 -4.92 0.16
N TRP A 65 5.10 -3.62 -0.14
CA TRP A 65 6.30 -2.80 -0.21
C TRP A 65 7.05 -2.74 1.13
N LEU A 66 6.33 -2.58 2.24
CA LEU A 66 6.92 -2.56 3.58
C LEU A 66 7.59 -3.90 3.93
N ALA A 67 6.93 -5.02 3.60
CA ALA A 67 7.47 -6.36 3.79
C ALA A 67 8.76 -6.58 2.97
N ASN A 68 8.76 -6.16 1.71
CA ASN A 68 9.94 -6.25 0.84
C ASN A 68 11.10 -5.36 1.30
N LYS A 69 10.81 -4.26 2.02
CA LYS A 69 11.84 -3.36 2.59
C LYS A 69 12.50 -3.90 3.85
N ASN A 70 11.88 -4.84 4.56
CA ASN A 70 12.44 -5.42 5.77
C ASN A 70 12.84 -6.89 5.54
N PRO A 71 14.06 -7.17 5.04
CA PRO A 71 14.51 -8.55 4.81
C PRO A 71 14.74 -9.36 6.11
N LYS A 72 14.52 -8.78 7.30
CA LYS A 72 14.69 -9.46 8.60
C LYS A 72 13.44 -10.26 9.01
N SER A 73 13.23 -11.38 8.34
CA SER A 73 12.68 -12.62 8.91
C SER A 73 13.02 -13.76 7.97
N ARG A 74 14.30 -14.12 7.93
CA ARG A 74 14.80 -15.45 7.60
C ARG A 74 15.79 -15.83 8.68
#